data_AF-A0A7R9E364-F1
#
_entry.id   AF-A0A7R9E364-F1
#
_cell.length_a   1.000
_cell.length_b   1.000
_cell.length_c   1.000
_cell.angle_alpha   90.00
_cell.angle_beta   90.00
_cell.angle_gamma   90.00
#
_symmetry.space_group_name_H-M   'P 1'
#
loop_
_entity.id
_entity.type
_entity.pdbx_description
1 polymer ?
#
loop_
_entity_poly.entity_id
_entity_poly.type
_entity_poly.pdbx_seq_one_letter_code
_entity_poly.pdbx_strand_id
1 'polypeptide(L)'
;MATKKVLLKLMSIKRTDDVDGSADESRTSVQVQITPTPQEKHNTFHTPSTPHHNGVISKNYISDNLDRTKSPELTPLKSIKDELVMPKTIIEGEVDMRRKKYPTDKAYFIAKELLMTERTFKKDLEVINLWFRDEVSKEEDEMPDDVLNLLFALIDPIYEFHCSFLREIEQRLASWEGRSNAHFKGDHQRMGDVIYKNISTLPRYDQYLENHFVVLERLDTAFRLNKKFEQLYRDFELQKVCYLPLTSFVLKPMQRLLHYQNLLDRLLNHYGKDAPDYDDCYAAQQKLLETTMCVPVILKQSENFVQLCELQRDVSGFDSLVQTDRNFLRQGCLLKHSRKGYQQRMFFLFSDILLYTNRSLQPSMQFKVHGQMPLRAVIVEEAENKMGANFCFNIYGGNRYNEMK
;
A
#
# COMPACT_ATOMS: atom_id res chain seq x y z
N MET A 1 17.22 19.62 -16.59
CA MET A 1 16.78 18.63 -17.61
C MET A 1 17.31 17.22 -17.37
N ALA A 2 18.55 17.03 -16.90
CA ALA A 2 19.13 15.70 -16.63
C ALA A 2 18.32 14.85 -15.63
N THR A 3 17.84 15.44 -14.53
CA THR A 3 17.03 14.79 -13.49
C THR A 3 15.71 14.21 -14.01
N LYS A 4 15.09 14.87 -15.02
CA LYS A 4 13.80 14.44 -15.59
C LYS A 4 13.95 13.21 -16.49
N LYS A 5 15.07 13.08 -17.21
CA LYS A 5 15.41 11.87 -18.00
C LYS A 5 15.77 10.68 -17.11
N VAL A 6 16.49 10.92 -16.01
CA VAL A 6 16.80 9.90 -14.99
C VAL A 6 15.51 9.40 -14.33
N LEU A 7 14.60 10.30 -13.95
CA LEU A 7 13.28 9.94 -13.41
C LEU A 7 12.46 9.11 -14.40
N LEU A 8 12.31 9.56 -15.66
CA LEU A 8 11.52 8.88 -16.67
C LEU A 8 12.04 7.47 -16.97
N LYS A 9 13.36 7.28 -16.98
CA LYS A 9 13.98 5.97 -17.25
C LYS A 9 13.97 5.05 -16.01
N LEU A 10 14.21 5.64 -14.84
CA LEU A 10 13.79 5.18 -13.50
C LEU A 10 12.40 4.52 -13.54
N MET A 11 11.42 5.32 -13.97
CA MET A 11 10.00 5.03 -13.96
C MET A 11 9.56 4.00 -15.02
N SER A 12 10.28 3.89 -16.15
CA SER A 12 9.89 3.08 -17.30
C SER A 12 10.24 1.58 -17.23
N ILE A 13 10.97 1.12 -16.22
CA ILE A 13 11.25 -0.32 -16.05
C ILE A 13 9.98 -0.99 -15.50
N LYS A 14 9.17 -1.55 -16.41
CA LYS A 14 8.01 -2.43 -16.14
C LYS A 14 8.50 -3.83 -15.76
N ARG A 15 7.75 -4.49 -14.87
CA ARG A 15 7.90 -5.90 -14.50
C ARG A 15 7.91 -6.79 -15.75
N THR A 16 8.86 -7.70 -15.82
CA THR A 16 8.80 -8.91 -16.66
C THR A 16 9.05 -10.09 -15.73
N ASP A 17 7.96 -10.69 -15.26
CA ASP A 17 7.96 -12.06 -14.76
C ASP A 17 7.38 -12.96 -15.87
N ASP A 18 7.77 -14.24 -15.82
CA ASP A 18 7.37 -15.38 -16.65
C ASP A 18 8.15 -15.61 -17.96
N VAL A 19 9.23 -16.41 -17.85
CA VAL A 19 9.64 -17.32 -18.93
C VAL A 19 9.63 -18.73 -18.36
N ASP A 20 8.55 -19.44 -18.65
CA ASP A 20 8.40 -20.88 -18.45
C ASP A 20 9.08 -21.58 -19.64
N GLY A 21 10.09 -22.39 -19.36
CA GLY A 21 10.89 -23.10 -20.36
C GLY A 21 10.72 -24.60 -20.21
N SER A 22 9.71 -25.15 -20.89
CA SER A 22 9.58 -26.59 -21.13
C SER A 22 10.07 -26.91 -22.54
N ALA A 23 11.15 -27.68 -22.64
CA ALA A 23 11.47 -28.44 -23.84
C ALA A 23 12.19 -29.73 -23.41
N ASP A 24 11.62 -30.82 -23.89
CA ASP A 24 11.83 -32.22 -23.51
C ASP A 24 12.97 -32.89 -24.31
N GLU A 25 13.54 -33.90 -23.67
CA GLU A 25 14.25 -35.10 -24.14
C GLU A 25 14.94 -35.20 -25.53
N SER A 26 16.24 -35.56 -25.53
CA SER A 26 16.75 -36.95 -25.72
C SER A 26 18.07 -37.10 -26.52
N ARG A 27 18.97 -37.96 -25.95
CA ARG A 27 20.03 -38.83 -26.57
C ARG A 27 21.25 -38.10 -27.22
N THR A 28 22.52 -38.53 -27.10
CA THR A 28 23.13 -39.87 -26.99
C THR A 28 24.57 -39.77 -26.43
N SER A 29 25.01 -40.86 -25.81
CA SER A 29 26.30 -41.30 -25.23
C SER A 29 27.60 -41.01 -26.01
N VAL A 30 28.74 -40.87 -25.29
CA VAL A 30 30.01 -41.64 -25.45
C VAL A 30 30.85 -41.61 -24.14
N GLN A 31 31.32 -42.77 -23.69
CA GLN A 31 32.27 -43.07 -22.58
C GLN A 31 33.73 -42.71 -22.92
N VAL A 32 34.56 -42.36 -21.91
CA VAL A 32 35.86 -43.02 -21.65
C VAL A 32 36.18 -43.00 -20.15
N GLN A 33 36.63 -44.14 -19.64
CA GLN A 33 36.99 -44.49 -18.27
C GLN A 33 38.53 -44.64 -18.20
N ILE A 34 39.20 -44.19 -17.12
CA ILE A 34 40.47 -44.76 -16.61
C ILE A 34 40.58 -44.44 -15.11
N THR A 35 40.78 -45.48 -14.30
CA THR A 35 41.35 -45.48 -12.94
C THR A 35 42.56 -46.42 -12.96
N PRO A 36 43.57 -46.25 -12.09
CA PRO A 36 43.56 -46.96 -10.80
C PRO A 36 44.17 -46.21 -9.59
N THR A 37 43.67 -46.59 -8.40
CA THR A 37 44.18 -46.44 -7.01
C THR A 37 45.44 -47.33 -6.75
N PRO A 38 46.07 -47.50 -5.54
CA PRO A 38 45.57 -47.32 -4.15
C PRO A 38 46.60 -46.85 -3.05
N GLN A 39 46.11 -46.69 -1.80
CA GLN A 39 46.65 -47.15 -0.48
C GLN A 39 46.04 -46.27 0.66
N GLU A 40 45.05 -46.70 1.45
CA GLU A 40 45.01 -47.64 2.61
C GLU A 40 45.69 -47.17 3.93
N LYS A 41 44.87 -46.97 4.99
CA LYS A 41 44.86 -47.60 6.35
C LYS A 41 44.11 -46.69 7.36
N HIS A 42 42.90 -47.03 7.85
CA HIS A 42 42.54 -47.87 9.04
C HIS A 42 43.01 -47.27 10.40
N ASN A 43 42.28 -47.23 11.53
CA ASN A 43 40.93 -47.71 11.91
C ASN A 43 40.56 -47.28 13.36
N THR A 44 39.24 -47.24 13.70
CA THR A 44 38.53 -47.62 14.97
C THR A 44 38.85 -46.95 16.33
N PHE A 45 37.89 -46.27 17.00
CA PHE A 45 36.73 -46.70 17.85
C PHE A 45 37.07 -47.18 19.27
N HIS A 46 36.44 -46.57 20.31
CA HIS A 46 35.68 -47.24 21.40
C HIS A 46 35.04 -46.24 22.40
N THR A 47 33.74 -46.41 22.66
CA THR A 47 32.94 -45.99 23.86
C THR A 47 32.82 -47.21 24.82
N PRO A 48 32.37 -47.17 26.11
CA PRO A 48 31.02 -46.73 26.58
C PRO A 48 31.00 -46.07 28.00
N SER A 49 29.93 -45.43 28.48
CA SER A 49 28.78 -46.08 29.14
C SER A 49 27.76 -45.05 29.70
N THR A 50 26.47 -45.38 29.57
CA THR A 50 25.29 -44.82 30.27
C THR A 50 24.77 -45.84 31.30
N PRO A 51 23.89 -45.47 32.26
CA PRO A 51 22.48 -45.86 32.08
C PRO A 51 21.36 -44.93 32.62
N HIS A 52 20.29 -44.85 31.82
CA HIS A 52 18.85 -45.06 32.16
C HIS A 52 18.07 -43.95 32.91
N HIS A 53 16.77 -43.68 32.69
CA HIS A 53 15.67 -44.07 31.77
C HIS A 53 14.54 -43.04 32.09
N ASN A 54 13.73 -42.46 31.20
CA ASN A 54 12.54 -42.98 30.49
C ASN A 54 11.99 -41.77 29.70
N GLY A 55 11.79 -41.82 28.37
CA GLY A 55 10.57 -42.33 27.70
C GLY A 55 9.47 -41.26 27.73
N VAL A 56 9.03 -40.61 26.65
CA VAL A 56 8.28 -41.14 25.48
C VAL A 56 8.38 -40.09 24.32
N ILE A 57 9.04 -40.36 23.19
CA ILE A 57 8.52 -40.74 21.84
C ILE A 57 7.44 -39.77 21.29
N SER A 58 7.81 -38.77 20.48
CA SER A 58 7.97 -38.74 19.00
C SER A 58 6.70 -38.40 18.22
N LYS A 59 6.76 -37.34 17.39
CA LYS A 59 7.04 -37.46 15.95
C LYS A 59 7.10 -36.09 15.28
N ASN A 60 8.27 -35.80 14.71
CA ASN A 60 8.48 -34.74 13.73
C ASN A 60 7.87 -35.14 12.39
N TYR A 61 7.27 -34.18 11.70
CA TYR A 61 7.15 -34.17 10.24
C TYR A 61 7.94 -32.97 9.71
N ILE A 62 8.85 -33.26 8.78
CA ILE A 62 9.44 -32.31 7.86
C ILE A 62 8.44 -32.09 6.73
N SER A 63 8.17 -30.84 6.37
CA SER A 63 7.72 -30.49 5.02
C SER A 63 8.09 -29.05 4.68
N ASP A 64 8.77 -28.92 3.54
CA ASP A 64 9.00 -27.72 2.75
C ASP A 64 7.72 -26.89 2.48
N ASN A 65 7.92 -25.59 2.23
CA ASN A 65 7.27 -24.72 1.22
C ASN A 65 7.53 -23.25 1.61
N LEU A 66 8.44 -22.53 0.96
CA LEU A 66 8.29 -21.77 -0.29
C LEU A 66 7.02 -20.89 -0.39
N ASP A 67 7.27 -19.57 -0.31
CA ASP A 67 6.68 -18.47 -1.08
C ASP A 67 5.22 -18.59 -1.55
N ARG A 68 4.31 -17.80 -0.95
CA ARG A 68 3.17 -17.15 -1.65
C ARG A 68 2.70 -15.88 -0.92
N THR A 69 3.24 -14.73 -1.31
CA THR A 69 2.54 -13.45 -1.20
C THR A 69 1.97 -13.12 -2.59
N LYS A 70 0.63 -13.10 -2.73
CA LYS A 70 -0.04 -12.53 -3.90
C LYS A 70 -1.23 -11.70 -3.44
N SER A 71 -1.09 -10.38 -3.57
CA SER A 71 -2.20 -9.44 -3.65
C SER A 71 -2.95 -9.65 -4.97
N PRO A 72 -4.30 -9.58 -5.00
CA PRO A 72 -5.05 -9.69 -6.24
C PRO A 72 -5.19 -8.32 -6.92
N GLU A 73 -4.59 -8.17 -8.10
CA GLU A 73 -4.90 -7.12 -9.07
C GLU A 73 -6.03 -7.58 -10.01
N LEU A 74 -7.08 -6.76 -10.10
CA LEU A 74 -8.22 -6.89 -11.00
C LEU A 74 -7.90 -6.23 -12.36
N THR A 75 -8.07 -6.96 -13.47
CA THR A 75 -8.28 -6.40 -14.83
C THR A 75 -8.98 -7.47 -15.72
N PRO A 76 -9.48 -7.18 -16.95
CA PRO A 76 -10.85 -6.69 -17.18
C PRO A 76 -11.66 -7.62 -18.12
N LEU A 77 -12.99 -7.48 -18.08
CA LEU A 77 -13.93 -8.20 -18.94
C LEU A 77 -13.74 -7.85 -20.43
N LYS A 78 -13.48 -8.87 -21.26
CA LYS A 78 -13.74 -8.85 -22.71
C LYS A 78 -15.12 -9.44 -22.99
N SER A 79 -15.81 -8.81 -23.93
CA SER A 79 -17.15 -9.14 -24.39
C SER A 79 -17.07 -9.87 -25.74
N ILE A 80 -18.16 -10.58 -26.07
CA ILE A 80 -18.73 -10.88 -27.41
C ILE A 80 -18.80 -12.36 -27.82
N LYS A 81 -20.08 -12.81 -27.87
CA LYS A 81 -20.81 -13.74 -28.76
C LYS A 81 -20.39 -15.21 -28.86
N ASP A 82 -21.37 -16.09 -28.61
CA ASP A 82 -21.91 -16.95 -29.66
C ASP A 82 -23.34 -17.43 -29.36
N GLU A 83 -24.07 -17.64 -30.45
CA GLU A 83 -25.49 -17.99 -30.56
C GLU A 83 -25.77 -19.44 -30.17
N LEU A 84 -26.88 -19.70 -29.47
CA LEU A 84 -27.62 -20.96 -29.59
C LEU A 84 -29.13 -20.68 -29.48
N VAL A 85 -29.85 -21.07 -30.52
CA VAL A 85 -31.31 -20.97 -30.68
C VAL A 85 -31.95 -22.32 -30.37
N MET A 86 -33.17 -22.29 -29.80
CA MET A 86 -34.30 -23.27 -29.81
C MET A 86 -34.77 -23.69 -28.39
N PRO A 87 -36.01 -24.18 -28.19
CA PRO A 87 -37.31 -23.80 -28.78
C PRO A 87 -38.37 -23.45 -27.69
N LYS A 88 -39.49 -22.86 -28.12
CA LYS A 88 -40.66 -22.55 -27.27
C LYS A 88 -41.46 -23.82 -26.94
N THR A 89 -41.69 -24.09 -25.66
CA THR A 89 -42.83 -24.89 -25.19
C THR A 89 -43.48 -24.20 -23.99
N ILE A 90 -44.79 -24.02 -24.11
CA ILE A 90 -45.70 -23.36 -23.16
C ILE A 90 -45.97 -24.31 -22.00
N ILE A 91 -45.78 -23.86 -20.76
CA ILE A 91 -46.48 -24.36 -19.58
C ILE A 91 -46.83 -23.14 -18.71
N GLU A 92 -48.12 -22.91 -18.53
CA GLU A 92 -48.70 -21.94 -17.61
C GLU A 92 -48.39 -22.34 -16.15
N GLY A 93 -47.92 -21.36 -15.36
CA GLY A 93 -47.69 -21.50 -13.93
C GLY A 93 -47.37 -20.13 -13.35
N GLU A 94 -48.32 -19.57 -12.62
CA GLU A 94 -48.19 -18.33 -11.86
C GLU A 94 -46.98 -18.38 -10.92
N VAL A 95 -45.92 -17.65 -11.25
CA VAL A 95 -44.90 -17.23 -10.27
C VAL A 95 -44.50 -15.80 -10.59
N ASP A 96 -45.07 -14.89 -9.82
CA ASP A 96 -44.54 -13.58 -9.43
C ASP A 96 -43.53 -12.93 -10.41
N MET A 97 -44.07 -12.13 -11.34
CA MET A 97 -43.32 -11.17 -12.15
C MET A 97 -42.77 -9.98 -11.32
N ARG A 98 -42.14 -10.26 -10.17
CA ARG A 98 -41.40 -9.29 -9.35
C ARG A 98 -39.90 -9.43 -9.50
N ARG A 99 -39.43 -9.48 -10.74
CA ARG A 99 -38.09 -8.99 -11.06
C ARG A 99 -38.22 -7.92 -12.13
N LYS A 100 -38.85 -6.80 -11.76
CA LYS A 100 -38.55 -5.52 -12.40
C LYS A 100 -37.07 -5.26 -12.13
N LYS A 101 -36.24 -5.72 -13.05
CA LYS A 101 -34.81 -5.40 -13.15
C LYS A 101 -34.79 -3.91 -13.46
N TYR A 102 -34.87 -3.08 -12.42
CA TYR A 102 -34.65 -1.63 -12.55
C TYR A 102 -33.31 -1.48 -13.27
N PRO A 103 -33.21 -0.69 -14.35
CA PRO A 103 -31.90 -0.34 -14.88
C PRO A 103 -31.13 0.23 -13.69
N THR A 104 -30.08 -0.47 -13.29
CA THR A 104 -29.41 -0.19 -12.03
C THR A 104 -28.63 1.09 -12.26
N ASP A 105 -29.27 2.19 -11.86
CA ASP A 105 -28.83 3.53 -12.15
C ASP A 105 -27.37 3.69 -11.70
N LYS A 106 -26.54 4.29 -12.56
CA LYS A 106 -25.12 4.53 -12.25
C LYS A 106 -24.99 5.31 -10.94
N ALA A 107 -25.92 6.24 -10.67
CA ALA A 107 -25.98 6.97 -9.40
C ALA A 107 -26.10 6.05 -8.19
N TYR A 108 -26.93 5.00 -8.27
CA TYR A 108 -27.09 4.03 -7.18
C TYR A 108 -25.79 3.25 -6.91
N PHE A 109 -25.03 2.88 -7.95
CA PHE A 109 -23.74 2.23 -7.73
C PHE A 109 -22.68 3.18 -7.16
N ILE A 110 -22.71 4.47 -7.54
CA ILE A 110 -21.85 5.48 -6.91
C ILE A 110 -22.22 5.65 -5.42
N ALA A 111 -23.51 5.67 -5.08
CA ALA A 111 -23.96 5.70 -3.69
C ALA A 111 -23.54 4.43 -2.92
N LYS A 112 -23.59 3.25 -3.55
CA LYS A 112 -23.06 2.02 -2.94
C LYS A 112 -21.55 2.06 -2.72
N GLU A 113 -20.81 2.62 -3.66
CA GLU A 113 -19.37 2.85 -3.50
C GLU A 113 -19.09 3.80 -2.34
N LEU A 114 -19.83 4.91 -2.22
CA LEU A 114 -19.77 5.80 -1.06
C LEU A 114 -19.96 5.02 0.24
N LEU A 115 -21.02 4.22 0.35
CA LEU A 115 -21.29 3.40 1.53
C LEU A 115 -20.16 2.42 1.86
N MET A 116 -19.70 1.65 0.87
CA MET A 116 -18.70 0.61 1.10
C MET A 116 -17.35 1.21 1.49
N THR A 117 -16.95 2.29 0.81
CA THR A 117 -15.71 3.00 1.13
C THR A 117 -15.80 3.75 2.45
N GLU A 118 -16.98 4.24 2.84
CA GLU A 118 -17.22 4.87 4.15
C GLU A 118 -17.08 3.87 5.30
N ARG A 119 -17.60 2.65 5.12
CA ARG A 119 -17.41 1.57 6.10
C ARG A 119 -15.94 1.23 6.29
N THR A 120 -15.18 1.15 5.21
CA THR A 120 -13.72 0.92 5.29
C THR A 120 -13.03 2.10 5.98
N PHE A 121 -13.37 3.33 5.61
CA PHE A 121 -12.76 4.52 6.21
C PHE A 121 -13.07 4.65 7.71
N LYS A 122 -14.29 4.36 8.15
CA LYS A 122 -14.62 4.30 9.58
C LYS A 122 -13.74 3.27 10.31
N LYS A 123 -13.56 2.07 9.74
CA LYS A 123 -12.67 1.05 10.32
C LYS A 123 -11.22 1.49 10.36
N ASP A 124 -10.76 2.20 9.33
CA ASP A 124 -9.42 2.78 9.29
C ASP A 124 -9.22 3.81 10.43
N LEU A 125 -10.24 4.62 10.75
CA LEU A 125 -10.20 5.52 11.90
C LEU A 125 -10.20 4.78 13.24
N GLU A 126 -10.91 3.65 13.36
CA GLU A 126 -10.93 2.81 14.57
C GLU A 126 -9.55 2.27 14.92
N VAL A 127 -8.67 2.02 13.93
CA VAL A 127 -7.29 1.57 14.17
C VAL A 127 -6.57 2.53 15.11
N ILE A 128 -6.68 3.84 14.87
CA ILE A 128 -6.10 4.85 15.76
C ILE A 128 -7.00 5.04 16.99
N ASN A 129 -8.29 5.30 16.77
CA ASN A 129 -9.12 5.86 17.82
C ASN A 129 -9.50 4.87 18.93
N LEU A 130 -9.55 3.58 18.59
CA LEU A 130 -9.92 2.51 19.52
C LEU A 130 -8.70 1.63 19.82
N TRP A 131 -8.12 0.99 18.79
CA TRP A 131 -7.13 -0.06 18.99
C TRP A 131 -5.78 0.48 19.47
N PHE A 132 -5.24 1.50 18.81
CA PHE A 132 -3.97 2.12 19.23
C PHE A 132 -4.13 2.85 20.56
N ARG A 133 -5.24 3.56 20.75
CA ARG A 133 -5.58 4.22 22.03
C ARG A 133 -5.62 3.22 23.19
N ASP A 134 -6.30 2.09 23.00
CA ASP A 134 -6.38 1.03 24.02
C ASP A 134 -4.98 0.51 24.37
N GLU A 135 -4.13 0.24 23.37
CA GLU A 135 -2.77 -0.25 23.61
C GLU A 135 -1.91 0.75 24.40
N VAL A 136 -1.94 2.01 24.02
CA VAL A 136 -1.22 3.09 24.72
C VAL A 136 -1.77 3.28 26.13
N SER A 137 -3.08 3.13 26.35
CA SER A 137 -3.71 3.32 27.67
C SER A 137 -3.37 2.26 28.71
N LYS A 138 -2.85 1.10 28.27
CA LYS A 138 -2.39 0.03 29.17
C LYS A 138 -1.03 0.34 29.79
N GLU A 139 -0.30 1.29 29.21
CA GLU A 139 1.00 1.70 29.72
C GLU A 139 0.82 2.78 30.79
N GLU A 140 1.28 2.50 32.01
CA GLU A 140 1.08 3.38 33.17
C GLU A 140 2.05 4.57 33.21
N ASP A 141 3.22 4.47 32.57
CA ASP A 141 4.28 5.49 32.59
C ASP A 141 5.06 5.55 31.26
N GLU A 142 5.75 6.68 31.03
CA GLU A 142 6.70 6.92 29.94
C GLU A 142 6.10 6.95 28.52
N MET A 143 4.80 7.18 28.36
CA MET A 143 4.20 7.43 27.05
C MET A 143 4.37 8.90 26.63
N PRO A 144 4.47 9.19 25.31
CA PRO A 144 4.60 10.56 24.83
C PRO A 144 3.21 11.25 24.79
N ASP A 145 2.65 11.52 25.97
CA ASP A 145 1.26 11.97 26.14
C ASP A 145 0.93 13.24 25.35
N ASP A 146 1.87 14.18 25.23
CA ASP A 146 1.66 15.42 24.47
C ASP A 146 1.27 15.17 23.01
N VAL A 147 1.91 14.20 22.33
CA VAL A 147 1.58 13.87 20.93
C VAL A 147 0.38 12.94 20.84
N LEU A 148 0.22 12.03 21.78
CA LEU A 148 -0.91 11.10 21.82
C LEU A 148 -2.23 11.85 22.05
N ASN A 149 -2.26 12.76 23.02
CA ASN A 149 -3.41 13.63 23.28
C ASN A 149 -3.74 14.50 22.07
N LEU A 150 -2.73 15.05 21.39
CA LEU A 150 -2.95 15.81 20.16
C LEU A 150 -3.51 14.92 19.05
N LEU A 151 -2.94 13.75 18.80
CA LEU A 151 -3.43 12.79 17.80
C LEU A 151 -4.90 12.44 18.04
N PHE A 152 -5.26 12.10 19.28
CA PHE A 152 -6.62 11.75 19.67
C PHE A 152 -7.59 12.94 19.56
N ALA A 153 -7.20 14.12 20.03
CA ALA A 153 -8.00 15.34 19.89
C ALA A 153 -8.28 15.71 18.43
N LEU A 154 -7.38 15.37 17.50
CA LEU A 154 -7.60 15.57 16.07
C LEU A 154 -8.49 14.49 15.44
N ILE A 155 -8.41 13.24 15.89
CA ILE A 155 -9.11 12.09 15.30
C ILE A 155 -10.54 11.92 15.84
N ASP A 156 -10.77 12.19 17.13
CA ASP A 156 -12.08 12.05 17.79
C ASP A 156 -13.23 12.74 17.05
N PRO A 157 -13.17 14.06 16.76
CA PRO A 157 -14.27 14.76 16.10
C PRO A 157 -14.53 14.24 14.68
N ILE A 158 -13.48 13.77 13.98
CA ILE A 158 -13.60 13.14 12.67
C ILE A 158 -14.31 11.79 12.81
N TYR A 159 -13.86 10.95 13.72
CA TYR A 159 -14.46 9.63 13.95
C TYR A 159 -15.95 9.71 14.30
N GLU A 160 -16.33 10.62 15.21
CA GLU A 160 -17.72 10.84 15.60
C GLU A 160 -18.58 11.28 14.40
N PHE A 161 -18.08 12.22 13.61
CA PHE A 161 -18.74 12.68 12.39
C PHE A 161 -18.98 11.53 11.41
N HIS A 162 -17.95 10.74 11.09
CA HIS A 162 -18.06 9.64 10.14
C HIS A 162 -18.93 8.49 10.66
N CYS A 163 -19.02 8.28 11.99
CA CYS A 163 -20.00 7.37 12.57
C CYS A 163 -21.44 7.81 12.28
N SER A 164 -21.74 9.11 12.44
CA SER A 164 -23.07 9.65 12.14
C SER A 164 -23.36 9.62 10.64
N PHE A 165 -22.40 10.07 9.83
CA PHE A 165 -22.57 10.14 8.38
C PHE A 165 -22.82 8.76 7.76
N LEU A 166 -22.06 7.75 8.20
CA LEU A 166 -22.26 6.37 7.75
C LEU A 166 -23.69 5.86 8.04
N ARG A 167 -24.22 6.14 9.23
CA ARG A 167 -25.60 5.74 9.59
C ARG A 167 -26.63 6.39 8.65
N GLU A 168 -26.44 7.67 8.29
CA GLU A 168 -27.32 8.37 7.36
C GLU A 168 -27.26 7.76 5.95
N ILE A 169 -26.06 7.43 5.45
CA ILE A 169 -25.87 6.75 4.16
C ILE A 169 -26.54 5.36 4.16
N GLU A 170 -26.35 4.58 5.23
CA GLU A 170 -26.94 3.26 5.40
C GLU A 170 -28.48 3.32 5.39
N GLN A 171 -29.05 4.26 6.16
CA GLN A 171 -30.49 4.47 6.20
C GLN A 171 -31.03 4.86 4.83
N ARG A 172 -30.36 5.78 4.12
CA ARG A 172 -30.80 6.22 2.78
C ARG A 172 -30.78 5.07 1.77
N LEU A 173 -29.72 4.27 1.74
CA LEU A 173 -29.63 3.13 0.81
C LEU A 173 -30.60 2.00 1.14
N ALA A 174 -30.90 1.77 2.43
CA ALA A 174 -31.93 0.80 2.82
C ALA A 174 -33.33 1.22 2.30
N SER A 175 -33.66 2.51 2.39
CA SER A 175 -34.89 3.05 1.82
C SER A 175 -34.90 3.01 0.30
N TRP A 176 -33.77 3.32 -0.35
CA TRP A 176 -33.62 3.24 -1.82
C TRP A 176 -33.89 1.82 -2.34
N GLU A 177 -33.34 0.79 -1.68
CA GLU A 177 -33.55 -0.62 -2.05
C GLU A 177 -34.97 -1.15 -1.79
N GLY A 178 -35.86 -0.35 -1.19
CA GLY A 178 -37.23 -0.76 -0.88
C GLY A 178 -37.32 -1.74 0.31
N ARG A 179 -36.30 -1.78 1.17
CA ARG A 179 -36.36 -2.51 2.45
C ARG A 179 -37.17 -1.76 3.51
N SER A 180 -37.59 -0.53 3.22
CA SER A 180 -38.50 0.27 4.04
C SER A 180 -39.96 0.02 3.62
N ASN A 181 -40.86 -0.20 4.58
CA ASN A 181 -42.31 -0.39 4.37
C ASN A 181 -43.08 0.83 3.82
N ALA A 182 -42.38 1.85 3.30
CA ALA A 182 -42.99 3.10 2.83
C ALA A 182 -43.18 3.09 1.30
N HIS A 183 -44.41 3.33 0.85
CA HIS A 183 -44.79 3.46 -0.56
C HIS A 183 -44.24 4.73 -1.29
N PHE A 184 -43.26 5.43 -0.72
CA PHE A 184 -42.66 6.65 -1.27
C PHE A 184 -41.43 6.36 -2.14
N LYS A 185 -41.66 5.95 -3.38
CA LYS A 185 -40.61 5.56 -4.34
C LYS A 185 -39.77 6.71 -4.94
N GLY A 186 -40.12 7.98 -4.69
CA GLY A 186 -39.47 9.14 -5.32
C GLY A 186 -38.33 9.76 -4.50
N ASP A 187 -38.61 10.17 -3.26
CA ASP A 187 -37.71 11.07 -2.50
C ASP A 187 -36.43 10.41 -1.98
N HIS A 188 -36.38 9.07 -1.95
CA HIS A 188 -35.26 8.31 -1.37
C HIS A 188 -34.24 7.84 -2.42
N GLN A 189 -34.50 8.05 -3.72
CA GLN A 189 -33.61 7.63 -4.80
C GLN A 189 -32.58 8.71 -5.16
N ARG A 190 -31.95 9.28 -4.14
CA ARG A 190 -31.02 10.39 -4.23
C ARG A 190 -30.03 10.35 -3.07
N MET A 191 -28.87 11.00 -3.21
CA MET A 191 -27.82 11.01 -2.19
C MET A 191 -27.24 12.41 -1.93
N GLY A 192 -27.45 13.34 -2.86
CA GLY A 192 -26.93 14.70 -2.81
C GLY A 192 -27.30 15.43 -1.53
N ASP A 193 -28.56 15.39 -1.09
CA ASP A 193 -29.01 16.03 0.16
C ASP A 193 -28.28 15.52 1.41
N VAL A 194 -28.06 14.20 1.52
CA VAL A 194 -27.31 13.58 2.63
C VAL A 194 -25.85 13.99 2.58
N ILE A 195 -25.23 13.95 1.40
CA ILE A 195 -23.83 14.38 1.22
C ILE A 195 -23.71 15.88 1.53
N TYR A 196 -24.58 16.73 1.00
CA TYR A 196 -24.55 18.17 1.18
C TYR A 196 -24.68 18.58 2.65
N LYS A 197 -25.64 18.00 3.36
CA LYS A 197 -25.83 18.22 4.81
C LYS A 197 -24.55 17.92 5.58
N ASN A 198 -23.92 16.78 5.29
CA ASN A 198 -22.72 16.34 6.02
C ASN A 198 -21.46 17.08 5.55
N ILE A 199 -21.31 17.41 4.27
CA ILE A 199 -20.20 18.21 3.76
C ILE A 199 -20.22 19.63 4.34
N SER A 200 -21.41 20.17 4.63
CA SER A 200 -21.54 21.45 5.34
C SER A 200 -20.95 21.43 6.76
N THR A 201 -20.65 20.26 7.31
CA THR A 201 -20.00 20.09 8.61
C THR A 201 -18.47 19.89 8.55
N LEU A 202 -17.89 19.91 7.33
CA LEU A 202 -16.45 19.74 7.08
C LEU A 202 -15.50 20.78 7.66
N PRO A 203 -15.87 22.01 8.04
CA PRO A 203 -14.94 22.90 8.75
C PRO A 203 -14.31 22.27 10.01
N ARG A 204 -14.85 21.14 10.51
CA ARG A 204 -14.20 20.28 11.52
C ARG A 204 -12.83 19.73 11.08
N TYR A 205 -12.55 19.65 9.78
CA TYR A 205 -11.26 19.22 9.24
C TYR A 205 -10.20 20.31 9.29
N ASP A 206 -10.55 21.58 9.50
CA ASP A 206 -9.58 22.68 9.44
C ASP A 206 -8.47 22.47 10.49
N GLN A 207 -8.87 22.18 11.73
CA GLN A 207 -7.93 21.87 12.81
C GLN A 207 -7.06 20.64 12.48
N TYR A 208 -7.63 19.64 11.81
CA TYR A 208 -6.89 18.46 11.38
C TYR A 208 -5.84 18.81 10.31
N LEU A 209 -6.25 19.52 9.26
CA LEU A 209 -5.38 19.94 8.17
C LEU A 209 -4.24 20.83 8.66
N GLU A 210 -4.49 21.67 9.65
CA GLU A 210 -3.47 22.53 10.26
C GLU A 210 -2.47 21.76 11.14
N ASN A 211 -2.90 20.72 11.86
CA ASN A 211 -2.10 20.14 12.94
C ASN A 211 -1.61 18.69 12.70
N HIS A 212 -2.12 17.97 11.69
CA HIS A 212 -1.73 16.58 11.43
C HIS A 212 -0.22 16.42 11.16
N PHE A 213 0.42 17.38 10.50
CA PHE A 213 1.86 17.30 10.21
C PHE A 213 2.70 17.35 11.49
N VAL A 214 2.30 18.19 12.46
CA VAL A 214 2.92 18.26 13.79
C VAL A 214 2.82 16.91 14.52
N VAL A 215 1.69 16.22 14.37
CA VAL A 215 1.52 14.87 14.93
C VAL A 215 2.51 13.89 14.28
N LEU A 216 2.66 13.91 12.95
CA LEU A 216 3.63 13.06 12.25
C LEU A 216 5.07 13.30 12.73
N GLU A 217 5.49 14.56 12.84
CA GLU A 217 6.84 14.92 13.31
C GLU A 217 7.09 14.50 14.76
N ARG A 218 6.11 14.71 15.64
CA ARG A 218 6.23 14.35 17.06
C ARG A 218 6.17 12.84 17.27
N LEU A 219 5.37 12.11 16.48
CA LEU A 219 5.36 10.64 16.50
C LEU A 219 6.72 10.08 16.07
N ASP A 220 7.31 10.58 14.99
CA ASP A 220 8.65 10.18 14.53
C ASP A 220 9.72 10.50 15.59
N THR A 221 9.63 11.67 16.22
CA THR A 221 10.55 12.07 17.29
C THR A 221 10.40 11.17 18.52
N ALA A 222 9.17 10.92 18.98
CA ALA A 222 8.91 10.02 20.10
C ALA A 222 9.38 8.59 19.80
N PHE A 223 9.11 8.10 18.60
CA PHE A 223 9.56 6.78 18.14
C PHE A 223 11.09 6.63 18.20
N ARG A 224 11.85 7.67 17.85
CA ARG A 224 13.32 7.61 17.88
C ARG A 224 13.90 7.75 19.28
N LEU A 225 13.33 8.61 20.12
CA LEU A 225 13.92 9.00 21.40
C LEU A 225 13.45 8.15 22.57
N ASN A 226 12.24 7.57 22.50
CA ASN A 226 11.64 6.80 23.57
C ASN A 226 11.60 5.32 23.20
N LYS A 227 12.44 4.50 23.85
CA LYS A 227 12.55 3.06 23.56
C LYS A 227 11.31 2.27 23.94
N LYS A 228 10.60 2.67 25.01
CA LYS A 228 9.37 2.02 25.42
C LYS A 228 8.27 2.24 24.38
N PHE A 229 8.11 3.49 23.95
CA PHE A 229 7.18 3.84 22.89
C PHE A 229 7.58 3.21 21.54
N GLU A 230 8.87 3.18 21.19
CA GLU A 230 9.35 2.49 19.98
C GLU A 230 8.88 1.02 19.95
N GLN A 231 9.04 0.32 21.06
CA GLN A 231 8.66 -1.09 21.17
C GLN A 231 7.14 -1.27 21.03
N LEU A 232 6.33 -0.51 21.79
CA LEU A 232 4.87 -0.55 21.70
C LEU A 232 4.39 -0.24 20.28
N TYR A 233 4.96 0.78 19.64
CA TYR A 233 4.60 1.19 18.28
C TYR A 233 4.88 0.06 17.28
N ARG A 234 6.04 -0.60 17.37
CA ARG A 234 6.39 -1.74 16.52
C ARG A 234 5.48 -2.93 16.76
N ASP A 235 5.22 -3.26 18.03
CA ASP A 235 4.34 -4.37 18.40
C ASP A 235 2.91 -4.14 17.90
N PHE A 236 2.44 -2.89 17.97
CA PHE A 236 1.14 -2.51 17.40
C PHE A 236 1.11 -2.64 15.88
N GLU A 237 2.14 -2.19 15.15
CA GLU A 237 2.24 -2.35 13.69
C GLU A 237 2.31 -3.83 13.24
N LEU A 238 2.65 -4.76 14.13
CA LEU A 238 2.61 -6.20 13.85
C LEU A 238 1.21 -6.83 14.05
N GLN A 239 0.28 -6.13 14.70
CA GLN A 239 -1.07 -6.64 14.92
C GLN A 239 -1.89 -6.64 13.63
N LYS A 240 -2.77 -7.64 13.46
CA LYS A 240 -3.63 -7.76 12.27
C LYS A 240 -4.56 -6.57 12.03
N VAL A 241 -4.93 -5.85 13.10
CA VAL A 241 -5.75 -4.65 13.01
C VAL A 241 -4.99 -3.49 12.35
N CYS A 242 -3.67 -3.45 12.50
CA CYS A 242 -2.77 -2.46 11.90
C CYS A 242 -2.17 -3.02 10.60
N TYR A 243 -3.00 -3.16 9.57
CA TYR A 243 -2.61 -3.78 8.30
C TYR A 243 -1.79 -2.85 7.38
N LEU A 244 -1.58 -1.60 7.78
CA LEU A 244 -0.73 -0.59 7.16
C LEU A 244 0.15 0.03 8.25
N PRO A 245 1.27 0.70 7.91
CA PRO A 245 2.00 1.50 8.88
C PRO A 245 1.08 2.49 9.59
N LEU A 246 1.26 2.70 10.90
CA LEU A 246 0.32 3.48 11.71
C LEU A 246 0.13 4.91 11.17
N THR A 247 1.22 5.54 10.74
CA THR A 247 1.23 6.87 10.10
C THR A 247 0.41 6.93 8.82
N SER A 248 0.22 5.82 8.10
CA SER A 248 -0.67 5.78 6.92
C SER A 248 -2.12 6.06 7.30
N PHE A 249 -2.57 5.62 8.48
CA PHE A 249 -3.92 5.92 8.97
C PHE A 249 -4.11 7.41 9.31
N VAL A 250 -3.05 8.11 9.70
CA VAL A 250 -3.03 9.57 9.90
C VAL A 250 -3.15 10.33 8.55
N LEU A 251 -2.99 9.67 7.40
CA LEU A 251 -3.20 10.33 6.09
C LEU A 251 -4.60 10.10 5.53
N LYS A 252 -5.31 9.06 6.02
CA LYS A 252 -6.62 8.64 5.50
C LYS A 252 -7.68 9.75 5.51
N PRO A 253 -7.78 10.64 6.53
CA PRO A 253 -8.80 11.68 6.52
C PRO A 253 -8.68 12.65 5.35
N MET A 254 -7.45 13.05 4.97
CA MET A 254 -7.21 13.88 3.78
C MET A 254 -7.57 13.14 2.49
N GLN A 255 -7.17 11.87 2.38
CA GLN A 255 -7.52 11.03 1.22
C GLN A 255 -9.04 10.86 1.08
N ARG A 256 -9.77 10.81 2.21
CA ARG A 256 -11.23 10.71 2.19
C ARG A 256 -11.89 11.96 1.61
N LEU A 257 -11.40 13.16 1.94
CA LEU A 257 -11.90 14.40 1.36
C LEU A 257 -11.76 14.42 -0.16
N LEU A 258 -10.60 14.00 -0.68
CA LEU A 258 -10.36 13.90 -2.13
C LEU A 258 -11.26 12.84 -2.79
N HIS A 259 -11.56 11.76 -2.07
CA HIS A 259 -12.49 10.74 -2.57
C HIS A 259 -13.92 11.27 -2.68
N TYR A 260 -14.39 12.11 -1.74
CA TYR A 260 -15.68 12.77 -1.86
C TYR A 260 -15.78 13.67 -3.10
N GLN A 261 -14.70 14.38 -3.45
CA GLN A 261 -14.67 15.18 -4.68
C GLN A 261 -14.89 14.27 -5.90
N ASN A 262 -14.16 13.15 -5.97
CA ASN A 262 -14.30 12.20 -7.07
C ASN A 262 -15.71 11.62 -7.19
N LEU A 263 -16.34 11.26 -6.06
CA LEU A 263 -17.71 10.74 -6.04
C LEU A 263 -18.72 11.79 -6.53
N LEU A 264 -18.60 13.04 -6.05
CA LEU A 264 -19.47 14.14 -6.47
C LEU A 264 -19.29 14.50 -7.94
N ASP A 265 -18.06 14.55 -8.44
CA ASP A 265 -17.78 14.74 -9.86
C ASP A 265 -18.48 13.67 -10.71
N ARG A 266 -18.42 12.41 -10.28
CA ARG A 266 -19.05 11.29 -10.99
C ARG A 266 -20.57 11.34 -10.93
N LEU A 267 -21.16 11.80 -9.83
CA LEU A 267 -22.60 12.03 -9.70
C LEU A 267 -23.05 13.19 -10.60
N LEU A 268 -22.37 14.32 -10.57
CA LEU A 268 -22.70 15.50 -11.37
C LEU A 268 -22.52 15.27 -12.87
N ASN A 269 -21.54 14.47 -13.28
CA ASN A 269 -21.38 14.05 -14.67
C ASN A 269 -22.47 13.06 -15.13
N HIS A 270 -23.11 12.37 -14.20
CA HIS A 270 -24.21 11.45 -14.48
C HIS A 270 -25.57 12.18 -14.50
N TYR A 271 -25.77 13.11 -13.58
CA TYR A 271 -26.97 13.92 -13.51
C TYR A 271 -27.00 15.01 -14.58
N GLY A 272 -28.13 15.15 -15.29
CA GLY A 272 -28.43 16.39 -16.00
C GLY A 272 -28.82 17.50 -15.02
N LYS A 273 -28.76 18.77 -15.46
CA LYS A 273 -29.14 19.93 -14.62
C LYS A 273 -30.58 19.87 -14.10
N ASP A 274 -31.46 19.17 -14.80
CA ASP A 274 -32.86 19.00 -14.42
C ASP A 274 -33.08 17.86 -13.41
N ALA A 275 -32.02 17.14 -13.01
CA ALA A 275 -32.14 16.05 -12.05
C ALA A 275 -32.38 16.61 -10.63
N PRO A 276 -33.34 16.06 -9.87
CA PRO A 276 -33.67 16.56 -8.54
C PRO A 276 -32.51 16.56 -7.52
N ASP A 277 -31.47 15.75 -7.76
CA ASP A 277 -30.29 15.63 -6.88
C ASP A 277 -29.10 16.48 -7.34
N TYR A 278 -29.21 17.15 -8.50
CA TYR A 278 -28.11 17.90 -9.11
C TYR A 278 -27.69 19.09 -8.24
N ASP A 279 -28.66 19.90 -7.80
CA ASP A 279 -28.38 21.13 -7.04
C ASP A 279 -27.70 20.84 -5.70
N ASP A 280 -28.16 19.81 -4.98
CA ASP A 280 -27.54 19.40 -3.72
C ASP A 280 -26.13 18.86 -3.95
N CYS A 281 -25.92 18.01 -4.98
CA CYS A 281 -24.59 17.53 -5.34
C CYS A 281 -23.64 18.68 -5.73
N TYR A 282 -24.15 19.66 -6.48
CA TYR A 282 -23.35 20.80 -6.94
C TYR A 282 -22.98 21.70 -5.77
N ALA A 283 -23.94 22.02 -4.90
CA ALA A 283 -23.69 22.79 -3.68
C ALA A 283 -22.70 22.08 -2.75
N ALA A 284 -22.78 20.74 -2.64
CA ALA A 284 -21.83 19.94 -1.89
C ALA A 284 -20.42 20.01 -2.50
N GLN A 285 -20.31 19.93 -3.83
CA GLN A 285 -19.03 20.02 -4.53
C GLN A 285 -18.37 21.39 -4.32
N GLN A 286 -19.12 22.49 -4.39
CA GLN A 286 -18.58 23.83 -4.17
C GLN A 286 -18.03 23.99 -2.75
N LYS A 287 -18.78 23.58 -1.73
CA LYS A 287 -18.32 23.62 -0.33
C LYS A 287 -17.09 22.75 -0.10
N LEU A 288 -17.08 21.54 -0.66
CA LEU A 288 -15.95 20.64 -0.52
C LEU A 288 -14.70 21.22 -1.19
N LEU A 289 -14.85 21.87 -2.34
CA LEU A 289 -13.74 22.48 -3.08
C LEU A 289 -13.01 23.52 -2.22
N GLU A 290 -13.74 24.37 -1.50
CA GLU A 290 -13.16 25.38 -0.60
C GLU A 290 -12.20 24.75 0.44
N THR A 291 -12.62 23.67 1.11
CA THR A 291 -11.79 22.96 2.11
C THR A 291 -10.66 22.14 1.47
N THR A 292 -10.86 21.63 0.25
CA THR A 292 -9.93 20.66 -0.37
C THR A 292 -8.89 21.28 -1.29
N MET A 293 -8.94 22.59 -1.57
CA MET A 293 -7.98 23.26 -2.45
C MET A 293 -6.51 23.01 -2.04
N CYS A 294 -6.22 23.03 -0.74
CA CYS A 294 -4.87 22.83 -0.20
C CYS A 294 -4.50 21.36 0.02
N VAL A 295 -5.50 20.47 0.11
CA VAL A 295 -5.31 19.07 0.53
C VAL A 295 -4.33 18.30 -0.34
N PRO A 296 -4.34 18.38 -1.70
CA PRO A 296 -3.37 17.64 -2.51
C PRO A 296 -1.91 18.00 -2.23
N VAL A 297 -1.63 19.28 -1.97
CA VAL A 297 -0.27 19.77 -1.70
C VAL A 297 0.19 19.28 -0.33
N ILE A 298 -0.66 19.49 0.68
CA ILE A 298 -0.39 19.09 2.07
C ILE A 298 -0.23 17.57 2.15
N LEU A 299 -1.17 16.81 1.57
CA LEU A 299 -1.12 15.35 1.55
C LEU A 299 0.16 14.86 0.88
N LYS A 300 0.57 15.45 -0.24
CA LYS A 300 1.80 15.04 -0.93
C LYS A 300 3.05 15.24 -0.07
N GLN A 301 3.10 16.34 0.68
CA GLN A 301 4.17 16.61 1.63
C GLN A 301 4.16 15.60 2.79
N SER A 302 2.99 15.34 3.37
CA SER A 302 2.81 14.39 4.47
C SER A 302 3.12 12.94 4.06
N GLU A 303 2.70 12.51 2.87
CA GLU A 303 3.05 11.21 2.29
C GLU A 303 4.56 11.06 2.10
N ASN A 304 5.22 12.10 1.59
CA ASN A 304 6.67 12.08 1.43
C ASN A 304 7.38 11.97 2.79
N PHE A 305 6.95 12.76 3.79
CA PHE A 305 7.50 12.70 5.14
C PHE A 305 7.37 11.30 5.75
N VAL A 306 6.16 10.72 5.70
CA VAL A 306 5.89 9.36 6.20
C VAL A 306 6.78 8.34 5.49
N GLN A 307 6.91 8.43 4.17
CA GLN A 307 7.76 7.54 3.40
C GLN A 307 9.25 7.65 3.79
N LEU A 308 9.75 8.86 4.08
CA LEU A 308 11.12 9.06 4.54
C LEU A 308 11.34 8.49 5.95
N CYS A 309 10.39 8.66 6.86
CA CYS A 309 10.44 8.09 8.20
C CYS A 309 10.46 6.56 8.15
N GLU A 310 9.59 5.95 7.34
CA GLU A 310 9.59 4.50 7.10
C GLU A 310 10.94 4.01 6.57
N LEU A 311 11.46 4.66 5.53
CA LEU A 311 12.77 4.30 4.98
C LEU A 311 13.91 4.51 5.99
N GLN A 312 13.82 5.50 6.88
CA GLN A 312 14.79 5.69 7.96
C GLN A 312 14.79 4.54 8.98
N ARG A 313 13.65 3.86 9.16
CA ARG A 313 13.55 2.66 10.01
C ARG A 313 14.09 1.40 9.33
N ASP A 314 13.94 1.32 8.00
CA ASP A 314 14.31 0.15 7.19
C ASP A 314 15.75 0.18 6.68
N VAL A 315 16.34 1.37 6.50
CA VAL A 315 17.68 1.56 5.93
C VAL A 315 18.68 1.87 7.03
N SER A 316 19.69 1.00 7.18
CA SER A 316 20.75 1.19 8.18
C SER A 316 22.05 1.69 7.56
N GLY A 317 22.82 2.47 8.32
CA GLY A 317 24.09 3.06 7.85
C GLY A 317 23.92 4.38 7.09
N PHE A 318 22.75 5.02 7.18
CA PHE A 318 22.50 6.38 6.72
C PHE A 318 21.39 7.01 7.56
N ASP A 319 21.77 7.88 8.52
CA ASP A 319 20.88 8.34 9.59
C ASP A 319 20.15 9.66 9.27
N SER A 320 20.35 10.22 8.07
CA SER A 320 19.84 11.54 7.69
C SER A 320 18.85 11.48 6.52
N LEU A 321 18.02 10.42 6.42
CA LEU A 321 17.03 10.29 5.35
C LEU A 321 15.93 11.35 5.44
N VAL A 322 15.42 11.61 6.64
CA VAL A 322 14.34 12.57 6.88
C VAL A 322 14.89 14.00 6.79
N GLN A 323 14.64 14.69 5.68
CA GLN A 323 15.03 16.08 5.42
C GLN A 323 13.91 16.82 4.71
N THR A 324 13.74 18.11 5.01
CA THR A 324 12.66 18.95 4.46
C THR A 324 12.66 19.02 2.94
N ASP A 325 13.85 19.09 2.32
CA ASP A 325 14.00 19.29 0.86
C ASP A 325 14.19 17.96 0.10
N ARG A 326 14.16 16.83 0.81
CA ARG A 326 14.32 15.51 0.19
C ARG A 326 12.96 14.94 -0.18
N ASN A 327 12.84 14.46 -1.42
CA ASN A 327 11.68 13.71 -1.86
C ASN A 327 12.08 12.27 -2.18
N PHE A 328 11.33 11.30 -1.67
CA PHE A 328 11.41 9.93 -2.17
C PHE A 328 10.83 9.85 -3.58
N LEU A 329 11.57 9.21 -4.50
CA LEU A 329 11.17 9.12 -5.90
C LEU A 329 10.83 7.68 -6.29
N ARG A 330 11.69 6.73 -5.95
CA ARG A 330 11.51 5.31 -6.32
C ARG A 330 12.44 4.41 -5.51
N GLN A 331 12.00 3.17 -5.28
CA GLN A 331 12.86 2.08 -4.86
C GLN A 331 12.76 0.88 -5.82
N GLY A 332 13.75 0.01 -5.81
CA GLY A 332 13.69 -1.25 -6.55
C GLY A 332 14.95 -2.09 -6.53
N CYS A 333 14.78 -3.37 -6.88
CA CYS A 333 15.88 -4.32 -7.09
C CYS A 333 16.51 -4.10 -8.46
N LEU A 334 17.83 -3.94 -8.52
CA LEU A 334 18.60 -3.98 -9.76
C LEU A 334 19.84 -4.87 -9.60
N LEU A 335 20.40 -5.35 -10.72
CA LEU A 335 21.66 -6.09 -10.75
C LEU A 335 22.82 -5.12 -10.90
N LYS A 336 23.60 -4.91 -9.83
CA LYS A 336 24.83 -4.10 -9.87
C LYS A 336 25.97 -4.94 -10.42
N HIS A 337 26.58 -4.50 -11.51
CA HIS A 337 27.82 -5.09 -12.01
C HIS A 337 28.98 -4.81 -11.02
N SER A 338 29.69 -5.86 -10.64
CA SER A 338 30.80 -5.81 -9.69
C SER A 338 31.95 -6.71 -10.15
N ARG A 339 33.08 -6.71 -9.42
CA ARG A 339 34.20 -7.63 -9.71
C ARG A 339 33.81 -9.12 -9.64
N LYS A 340 32.71 -9.45 -8.94
CA LYS A 340 32.17 -10.81 -8.79
C LYS A 340 30.99 -11.06 -9.75
N GLY A 341 30.86 -10.27 -10.82
CA GLY A 341 29.72 -10.30 -11.72
C GLY A 341 28.51 -9.48 -11.23
N TYR A 342 27.34 -9.77 -11.81
CA TYR A 342 26.08 -9.11 -11.48
C TYR A 342 25.55 -9.56 -10.13
N GLN A 343 25.23 -8.59 -9.26
CA GLN A 343 24.69 -8.88 -7.95
C GLN A 343 23.42 -8.07 -7.69
N GLN A 344 22.36 -8.75 -7.27
CA GLN A 344 21.12 -8.09 -6.89
C GLN A 344 21.35 -7.18 -5.68
N ARG A 345 20.84 -5.95 -5.78
CA ARG A 345 20.87 -4.91 -4.76
C ARG A 345 19.56 -4.12 -4.77
N MET A 346 19.15 -3.63 -3.60
CA MET A 346 18.10 -2.62 -3.50
C MET A 346 18.70 -1.24 -3.71
N PHE A 347 17.99 -0.43 -4.50
CA PHE A 347 18.30 0.96 -4.77
C PHE A 347 17.15 1.82 -4.26
N PHE A 348 17.49 2.95 -3.64
CA PHE A 348 16.55 3.96 -3.15
C PHE A 348 16.95 5.31 -3.77
N LEU A 349 16.09 5.81 -4.65
CA LEU A 349 16.27 7.08 -5.33
C LEU A 349 15.48 8.17 -4.60
N PHE A 350 16.20 9.21 -4.19
CA PHE A 350 15.65 10.44 -3.65
C PHE A 350 15.96 11.61 -4.60
N SER A 351 15.36 12.78 -4.36
CA SER A 351 15.53 13.99 -5.19
C SER A 351 16.98 14.48 -5.30
N ASP A 352 17.81 14.18 -4.31
CA ASP A 352 19.18 14.66 -4.16
C ASP A 352 20.24 13.55 -4.14
N ILE A 353 19.85 12.31 -3.81
CA ILE A 353 20.78 11.20 -3.60
C ILE A 353 20.21 9.85 -4.09
N LEU A 354 21.08 9.00 -4.63
CA LEU A 354 20.80 7.59 -4.88
C LEU A 354 21.55 6.73 -3.86
N LEU A 355 20.82 5.96 -3.05
CA LEU A 355 21.39 4.96 -2.15
C LEU A 355 21.29 3.58 -2.78
N TYR A 356 22.28 2.72 -2.50
CA TYR A 356 22.19 1.30 -2.82
C TYR A 356 22.80 0.47 -1.69
N THR A 357 22.18 -0.66 -1.41
CA THR A 357 22.42 -1.40 -0.17
C THR A 357 23.29 -2.63 -0.43
N ASN A 358 23.60 -3.38 0.61
CA ASN A 358 24.07 -4.76 0.51
C ASN A 358 22.89 -5.71 0.75
N ARG A 359 23.03 -6.96 0.28
CA ARG A 359 22.21 -8.04 0.82
C ARG A 359 22.62 -8.25 2.28
N SER A 360 21.78 -7.83 3.23
CA SER A 360 21.98 -8.17 4.63
C SER A 360 21.66 -9.66 4.81
N LEU A 361 22.54 -10.40 5.50
CA LEU A 361 22.28 -11.77 5.97
C LEU A 361 21.89 -11.78 7.46
N GLN A 362 21.74 -10.61 8.07
CA GLN A 362 21.38 -10.49 9.49
C GLN A 362 19.88 -10.73 9.70
N PRO A 363 19.46 -11.16 10.91
CA PRO A 363 18.06 -11.35 11.26
C PRO A 363 17.25 -10.05 11.23
N SER A 364 17.89 -8.88 11.37
CA SER A 364 17.22 -7.61 11.16
C SER A 364 16.89 -7.47 9.68
N MET A 365 15.61 -7.36 9.36
CA MET A 365 15.08 -7.11 8.01
C MET A 365 15.41 -5.69 7.50
N GLN A 366 16.63 -5.22 7.73
CA GLN A 366 17.10 -3.88 7.37
C GLN A 366 18.03 -3.91 6.15
N PHE A 367 17.90 -2.88 5.31
CA PHE A 367 18.74 -2.66 4.16
C PHE A 367 19.97 -1.84 4.55
N LYS A 368 21.10 -2.52 4.77
CA LYS A 368 22.37 -1.84 5.09
C LYS A 368 22.94 -1.13 3.86
N VAL A 369 23.13 0.19 3.94
CA VAL A 369 23.72 1.00 2.87
C VAL A 369 25.14 0.50 2.54
N HIS A 370 25.38 0.23 1.26
CA HIS A 370 26.71 -0.08 0.75
C HIS A 370 27.38 1.17 0.19
N GLY A 371 26.62 2.02 -0.49
CA GLY A 371 27.13 3.24 -1.08
C GLY A 371 26.02 4.19 -1.46
N GLN A 372 26.46 5.41 -1.75
CA GLN A 372 25.58 6.53 -2.06
C GLN A 372 26.16 7.34 -3.22
N MET A 373 25.29 8.01 -3.96
CA MET A 373 25.67 8.85 -5.09
C MET A 373 24.81 10.12 -5.11
N PRO A 374 25.39 11.29 -4.77
CA PRO A 374 24.71 12.57 -4.92
C PRO A 374 24.35 12.84 -6.39
N LEU A 375 23.14 13.33 -6.65
CA LEU A 375 22.60 13.45 -8.01
C LEU A 375 23.08 14.69 -8.77
N ARG A 376 23.75 15.65 -8.11
CA ARG A 376 24.14 16.96 -8.67
C ARG A 376 24.93 16.88 -9.98
N ALA A 377 25.63 15.77 -10.22
CA ALA A 377 26.45 15.57 -11.42
C ALA A 377 26.39 14.11 -11.92
N VAL A 378 25.23 13.45 -11.75
CA VAL A 378 25.04 12.08 -12.23
C VAL A 378 24.68 12.09 -13.71
N ILE A 379 25.40 11.27 -14.48
CA ILE A 379 25.13 11.00 -15.89
C ILE A 379 24.66 9.55 -16.00
N VAL A 380 23.58 9.33 -16.76
CA VAL A 380 23.06 7.99 -17.05
C VAL A 380 23.17 7.76 -18.55
N GLU A 381 23.89 6.71 -18.93
CA GLU A 381 24.05 6.29 -20.32
C GLU A 381 23.47 4.90 -20.49
N GLU A 382 22.73 4.67 -21.58
CA GLU A 382 22.29 3.33 -21.93
C GLU A 382 23.48 2.52 -22.39
N ALA A 383 23.62 1.30 -21.86
CA ALA A 383 24.68 0.43 -22.33
C ALA A 383 24.32 -0.01 -23.75
N GLU A 384 25.27 0.13 -24.69
CA GLU A 384 25.11 -0.50 -26.00
C GLU A 384 24.87 -1.99 -25.81
N ASN A 385 23.99 -2.59 -26.63
CA ASN A 385 23.60 -3.99 -26.52
C ASN A 385 24.69 -4.96 -27.02
N LYS A 386 25.92 -4.74 -26.55
CA LYS A 386 27.08 -5.59 -26.77
C LYS A 386 27.17 -6.48 -25.53
N MET A 387 27.06 -7.79 -25.73
CA MET A 387 27.16 -8.87 -24.72
C MET A 387 25.83 -9.40 -24.14
N GLY A 388 24.68 -9.23 -24.79
CA GLY A 388 23.45 -9.97 -24.45
C GLY A 388 22.74 -9.54 -23.15
N ALA A 389 23.17 -8.43 -22.55
CA ALA A 389 22.54 -7.88 -21.36
C ALA A 389 21.47 -6.85 -21.78
N ASN A 390 20.26 -7.31 -22.06
CA ASN A 390 19.12 -6.42 -22.30
C ASN A 390 18.82 -5.57 -21.05
N PHE A 391 18.35 -4.34 -21.24
CA PHE A 391 17.92 -3.41 -20.17
C PHE A 391 19.03 -2.92 -19.21
N CYS A 392 20.27 -2.79 -19.69
CA CYS A 392 21.38 -2.27 -18.90
C CYS A 392 21.64 -0.77 -19.14
N PHE A 393 22.07 -0.08 -18.09
CA PHE A 393 22.51 1.31 -18.15
C PHE A 393 23.66 1.54 -17.17
N ASN A 394 24.52 2.49 -17.51
CA ASN A 394 25.64 2.92 -16.70
C ASN A 394 25.28 4.21 -15.96
N ILE A 395 25.64 4.28 -14.68
CA ILE A 395 25.51 5.48 -13.86
C ILE A 395 26.92 5.99 -13.53
N TYR A 396 27.22 7.20 -13.95
CA TYR A 396 28.50 7.86 -13.68
C TYR A 396 28.29 8.96 -12.64
N GLY A 397 29.03 8.90 -11.54
CA GLY A 397 29.08 9.97 -10.55
C GLY A 397 29.98 11.12 -11.00
N GLY A 398 29.67 12.34 -10.54
CA GLY A 398 30.33 13.58 -10.99
C GLY A 398 31.84 13.64 -10.78
N ASN A 399 32.41 12.84 -9.86
CA ASN A 399 33.84 12.87 -9.58
C ASN A 399 34.71 12.30 -10.72
N ARG A 400 34.13 11.55 -11.68
CA ARG A 400 34.91 10.99 -12.81
C ARG A 400 35.31 12.01 -13.88
N TYR A 401 34.70 13.18 -13.92
CA TYR A 401 35.02 14.21 -14.93
C TYR A 401 36.07 15.23 -14.46
N ASN A 402 36.45 15.22 -13.18
CA ASN A 402 37.47 16.14 -12.65
C ASN A 402 38.92 15.64 -12.82
N GLU A 403 39.13 14.43 -13.36
CA GLU A 403 40.46 13.86 -13.63
C GLU A 403 40.89 13.94 -15.11
N MET A 404 40.13 14.65 -15.96
CA MET A 404 40.52 14.96 -17.33
C MET A 404 40.68 16.46 -17.52
N LYS A 405 41.78 17.02 -17.03
CA LYS A 405 42.35 18.28 -17.53
C LYS A 405 43.87 18.19 -17.58
#